data_AF-A0A9D6I730-F1
#
_entry.id   AF-A0A9D6I730-F1
#
_cell.length_a   1.000
_cell.length_b   1.000
_cell.length_c   1.000
_cell.angle_alpha   90.00
_cell.angle_beta   90.00
_cell.angle_gamma   90.00
#
_symmetry.space_group_name_H-M   'P 1'
#
loop_
_entity.id
_entity.type
_entity.pdbx_description
1 polymer ?
#
loop_
_entity_poly.entity_id
_entity_poly.type
_entity_poly.pdbx_seq_one_letter_code
_entity_poly.pdbx_strand_id
1 'polypeptide(L)'
;MYLLSGLYGLAFGVGEALQAYIRDPVPFYLLGRMATATFGTATIAGLYVLAAGAYGRSTALLASLFLAVNLLHVRESHFITTDVPLTFLVTLALVFILRYWRAGRLRDAVGSGLVAGLAASMKYPGGLALLPFFVAHLLRAGPGPASGWRRLVGREPGLAVGAAAAGFALGTPYAVLTPGAFWRGVMSEVREVGSVQFGNEGALPGYLFHLVHSLPEAMGLPLLGLALGGLGWALYARAPRELVLLAFPLPYFLLIGSWSARFERYALPLLPFLALWAALALVALAGRLRQGGPRLAARWRPGLGLALAAGLLVAPEVARITYFHVLLTRADTRVLAGEWIERHIPPGARIAMEPYSPAVRLDPAMVREAREQLGEGLGAMVLRPRIDRFLAGPLGGEAAGYRIFRLTAYDLDRLLEQGIEVVVLSGFIYQRYQQACDRYPAPCRFYEELERRATPLVAIEPGLGGRALSVGDIYAPLTRLLERTHPGPSIRIYRLPRS
;
A
#
# COMPACT_ATOMS: atom_id res chain seq x y z
N MET A 1 2.76 -8.64 12.53
CA MET A 1 1.55 -8.63 13.39
C MET A 1 1.61 -9.74 14.43
N TYR A 2 1.58 -11.02 14.05
CA TYR A 2 1.63 -12.14 15.03
C TYR A 2 2.82 -12.10 16.00
N LEU A 3 4.03 -11.77 15.53
CA LEU A 3 5.19 -11.65 16.41
C LEU A 3 5.10 -10.46 17.38
N LEU A 4 4.58 -9.31 16.95
CA LEU A 4 4.41 -8.15 17.83
C LEU A 4 3.29 -8.38 18.84
N SER A 5 2.15 -8.92 18.40
CA SER A 5 1.04 -9.31 19.29
C SER A 5 1.43 -10.46 20.21
N GLY A 6 2.25 -11.40 19.75
CA GLY A 6 2.78 -12.49 20.54
C GLY A 6 3.80 -12.03 21.58
N LEU A 7 4.76 -11.18 21.20
CA LEU A 7 5.73 -10.59 22.13
C LEU A 7 5.04 -9.71 23.18
N TYR A 8 4.06 -8.92 22.76
CA TYR A 8 3.29 -8.08 23.67
C TYR A 8 2.38 -8.92 24.59
N GLY A 9 1.72 -9.95 24.04
CA GLY A 9 0.94 -10.91 24.82
C GLY A 9 1.78 -11.78 25.76
N LEU A 10 3.04 -12.05 25.44
CA LEU A 10 3.99 -12.74 26.32
C LEU A 10 4.51 -11.82 27.44
N ALA A 11 4.74 -10.53 27.13
CA ALA A 11 5.27 -9.57 28.09
C ALA A 11 4.22 -9.05 29.07
N PHE A 12 2.97 -8.91 28.64
CA PHE A 12 1.89 -8.26 29.42
C PHE A 12 0.63 -9.13 29.55
N GLY A 13 0.59 -10.32 28.97
CA GLY A 13 -0.64 -11.11 28.92
C GLY A 13 -1.62 -10.64 27.83
N VAL A 14 -2.25 -11.59 27.15
CA VAL A 14 -3.18 -11.32 26.03
C VAL A 14 -4.40 -10.51 26.49
N GLY A 15 -4.88 -10.75 27.72
CA GLY A 15 -6.01 -10.03 28.30
C GLY A 15 -5.72 -8.54 28.53
N GLU A 16 -4.57 -8.22 29.10
CA GLU A 16 -4.18 -6.82 29.38
C GLU A 16 -3.94 -6.05 28.08
N ALA A 17 -3.33 -6.70 27.10
CA ALA A 17 -3.13 -6.12 25.78
C ALA A 17 -4.45 -5.77 25.07
N LEU A 18 -5.42 -6.68 25.16
CA LEU A 18 -6.74 -6.45 24.61
C LEU A 18 -7.44 -5.30 25.34
N GLN A 19 -7.36 -5.26 26.68
CA GLN A 19 -7.95 -4.18 27.47
C GLN A 19 -7.29 -2.82 27.16
N ALA A 20 -5.97 -2.77 26.98
CA ALA A 20 -5.27 -1.56 26.57
C ALA A 20 -5.73 -1.07 25.19
N TYR A 21 -5.86 -1.96 24.21
CA TYR A 21 -6.38 -1.61 22.88
C TYR A 21 -7.85 -1.18 22.89
N ILE A 22 -8.66 -1.79 23.77
CA ILE A 22 -10.06 -1.40 24.00
C ILE A 22 -10.12 -0.03 24.67
N ARG A 23 -9.19 0.27 25.59
CA ARG A 23 -9.09 1.57 26.29
C ARG A 23 -8.73 2.69 25.33
N ASP A 24 -7.62 2.54 24.63
CA ASP A 24 -7.13 3.51 23.66
C ASP A 24 -6.34 2.78 22.55
N PRO A 25 -6.87 2.71 21.32
CA PRO A 25 -6.18 2.07 20.21
C PRO A 25 -5.09 2.95 19.57
N VAL A 26 -5.00 4.26 19.90
CA VAL A 26 -4.08 5.20 19.25
C VAL A 26 -2.62 4.77 19.38
N PRO A 27 -2.09 4.39 20.56
CA PRO A 27 -0.71 3.94 20.70
C PRO A 27 -0.37 2.74 19.82
N PHE A 28 -1.31 1.80 19.64
CA PHE A 28 -1.12 0.63 18.78
C PHE A 28 -0.98 1.02 17.31
N TYR A 29 -1.77 1.99 16.85
CA TYR A 29 -1.63 2.51 15.48
C TYR A 29 -0.31 3.27 15.29
N LEU A 30 0.12 4.07 16.27
CA LEU A 30 1.41 4.75 16.21
C LEU A 30 2.58 3.76 16.17
N LEU A 31 2.57 2.73 17.01
CA LEU A 31 3.56 1.64 17.00
C LEU A 31 3.62 0.95 15.64
N GLY A 32 2.46 0.62 15.06
CA GLY A 32 2.40 0.02 13.73
C GLY A 32 3.00 0.92 12.65
N ARG A 33 2.71 2.24 12.69
CA ARG A 33 3.24 3.22 11.73
C ARG A 33 4.74 3.44 11.90
N MET A 34 5.23 3.45 13.14
CA MET A 34 6.67 3.52 13.42
C MET A 34 7.40 2.28 12.89
N ALA A 35 6.80 1.09 13.01
CA ALA A 35 7.36 -0.13 12.47
C ALA A 35 7.44 -0.08 10.93
N THR A 36 6.38 0.33 10.23
CA THR A 36 6.41 0.46 8.76
C THR A 36 7.37 1.53 8.29
N ALA A 37 7.43 2.68 8.98
CA ALA A 37 8.41 3.72 8.68
C ALA A 37 9.86 3.21 8.86
N THR A 38 10.13 2.43 9.91
CA THR A 38 11.44 1.81 10.16
C THR A 38 11.82 0.85 9.03
N PHE A 39 10.89 0.00 8.57
CA PHE A 39 11.13 -0.87 7.41
C PHE A 39 11.37 -0.06 6.13
N GLY A 40 10.62 1.02 5.91
CA GLY A 40 10.85 1.94 4.79
C GLY A 40 12.26 2.52 4.81
N THR A 41 12.68 3.09 5.94
CA THR A 41 14.05 3.63 6.10
C THR A 41 15.12 2.55 5.95
N ALA A 42 14.90 1.36 6.52
CA ALA A 42 15.82 0.23 6.41
C ALA A 42 15.94 -0.29 4.96
N THR A 43 14.90 -0.14 4.15
CA THR A 43 14.93 -0.46 2.71
C THR A 43 15.95 0.41 1.98
N ILE A 44 16.06 1.70 2.33
CA ILE A 44 17.04 2.63 1.76
C ILE A 44 18.46 2.15 2.07
N ALA A 45 18.73 1.76 3.33
CA ALA A 45 20.02 1.21 3.73
C ALA A 45 20.32 -0.14 3.05
N GLY A 46 19.32 -1.01 2.93
CA GLY A 46 19.44 -2.27 2.20
C GLY A 46 19.76 -2.06 0.72
N LEU A 47 19.10 -1.10 0.07
CA LEU A 47 19.35 -0.72 -1.31
C LEU A 47 20.76 -0.15 -1.48
N TYR A 48 21.25 0.69 -0.56
CA TYR A 48 22.63 1.16 -0.58
C TYR A 48 23.62 -0.01 -0.60
N VAL A 49 23.47 -0.97 0.32
CA VAL A 49 24.37 -2.13 0.40
C VAL A 49 24.29 -2.97 -0.86
N LEU A 50 23.08 -3.23 -1.37
CA LEU A 50 22.84 -3.97 -2.61
C LEU A 50 23.54 -3.30 -3.81
N ALA A 51 23.29 -2.01 -3.99
CA ALA A 51 23.77 -1.21 -5.11
C ALA A 51 25.29 -0.99 -5.05
N ALA A 52 25.84 -0.74 -3.86
CA ALA A 52 27.28 -0.60 -3.64
C ALA A 52 27.99 -1.91 -3.97
N GLY A 53 27.36 -3.02 -3.60
CA GLY A 53 27.74 -4.35 -4.03
C GLY A 53 27.74 -4.44 -5.55
N ALA A 54 26.61 -4.21 -6.22
CA ALA A 54 26.41 -4.50 -7.64
C ALA A 54 27.17 -3.59 -8.62
N TYR A 55 27.15 -2.27 -8.39
CA TYR A 55 27.64 -1.25 -9.34
C TYR A 55 28.54 -0.17 -8.71
N GLY A 56 28.80 -0.23 -7.40
CA GLY A 56 29.70 0.69 -6.71
C GLY A 56 29.01 1.86 -6.00
N ARG A 57 29.81 2.66 -5.29
CA ARG A 57 29.34 3.65 -4.30
C ARG A 57 28.49 4.78 -4.88
N SER A 58 28.85 5.31 -6.05
CA SER A 58 28.10 6.41 -6.67
C SER A 58 26.68 6.01 -7.04
N THR A 59 26.54 4.82 -7.65
CA THR A 59 25.23 4.23 -7.97
C THR A 59 24.43 3.96 -6.70
N ALA A 60 25.09 3.52 -5.63
CA ALA A 60 24.43 3.26 -4.36
C ALA A 60 23.84 4.50 -3.71
N LEU A 61 24.61 5.59 -3.66
CA LEU A 61 24.14 6.87 -3.12
C LEU A 61 22.94 7.39 -3.90
N LEU A 62 23.01 7.37 -5.23
CA LEU A 62 21.92 7.84 -6.08
C LEU A 62 20.67 6.95 -6.01
N ALA A 63 20.82 5.62 -6.03
CA ALA A 63 19.70 4.70 -5.91
C ALA A 63 18.97 4.89 -4.58
N SER A 64 19.74 5.05 -3.50
CA SER A 64 19.22 5.29 -2.15
C SER A 64 18.52 6.65 -2.06
N LEU A 65 19.10 7.70 -2.66
CA LEU A 65 18.50 9.03 -2.73
C LEU A 65 17.16 9.00 -3.49
N PHE A 66 17.12 8.36 -4.66
CA PHE A 66 15.91 8.26 -5.47
C PHE A 66 14.80 7.48 -4.75
N LEU A 67 15.13 6.43 -4.01
CA LEU A 67 14.14 5.72 -3.19
C LEU A 67 13.71 6.53 -1.96
N ALA A 68 14.63 7.25 -1.32
CA ALA A 68 14.37 8.05 -0.12
C ALA A 68 13.35 9.18 -0.38
N VAL A 69 13.35 9.73 -1.59
CA VAL A 69 12.43 10.79 -2.02
C VAL A 69 11.34 10.27 -2.96
N ASN A 70 11.12 8.96 -3.06
CA ASN A 70 10.06 8.42 -3.89
C ASN A 70 8.69 8.60 -3.20
N LEU A 71 7.77 9.38 -3.78
CA LEU A 71 6.48 9.70 -3.14
C LEU A 71 5.69 8.44 -2.74
N LEU A 72 5.61 7.44 -3.61
CA LEU A 72 4.84 6.23 -3.31
C LEU A 72 5.45 5.47 -2.12
N HIS A 73 6.77 5.32 -2.07
CA HIS A 73 7.45 4.68 -0.94
C HIS A 73 7.28 5.47 0.37
N VAL A 74 7.40 6.81 0.34
CA VAL A 74 7.18 7.67 1.50
C VAL A 74 5.74 7.60 1.98
N ARG A 75 4.77 7.70 1.07
CA ARG A 75 3.33 7.60 1.37
C ARG A 75 3.01 6.28 2.04
N GLU A 76 3.37 5.14 1.44
CA GLU A 76 3.06 3.83 2.01
C GLU A 76 3.74 3.60 3.36
N SER A 77 4.88 4.25 3.63
CA SER A 77 5.57 4.17 4.93
C SER A 77 4.77 4.81 6.09
N HIS A 78 3.80 5.70 5.80
CA HIS A 78 2.92 6.30 6.80
C HIS A 78 1.78 5.37 7.26
N PHE A 79 1.53 4.30 6.53
CA PHE A 79 0.38 3.41 6.76
C PHE A 79 0.85 2.05 7.25
N ILE A 80 0.03 1.43 8.10
CA ILE A 80 0.30 0.10 8.66
C ILE A 80 -0.05 -0.96 7.60
N THR A 81 0.77 -1.04 6.56
CA THR A 81 0.58 -1.95 5.42
C THR A 81 1.70 -2.97 5.34
N THR A 82 1.46 -4.05 4.57
CA THR A 82 2.42 -5.15 4.38
C THR A 82 3.43 -4.88 3.27
N ASP A 83 3.15 -3.93 2.37
CA ASP A 83 3.92 -3.70 1.14
C ASP A 83 5.32 -3.11 1.42
N VAL A 84 5.44 -2.24 2.43
CA VAL A 84 6.74 -1.67 2.85
C VAL A 84 7.63 -2.74 3.52
N PRO A 85 7.17 -3.51 4.52
CA PRO A 85 7.94 -4.63 5.06
C PRO A 85 8.35 -5.68 4.00
N LEU A 86 7.45 -6.00 3.06
CA LEU A 86 7.77 -6.87 1.94
C LEU A 86 8.93 -6.32 1.10
N THR A 87 8.86 -5.05 0.73
CA THR A 87 9.91 -4.37 -0.07
C THR A 87 11.26 -4.42 0.62
N PHE A 88 11.29 -4.19 1.94
CA PHE A 88 12.51 -4.34 2.76
C PHE A 88 13.07 -5.76 2.70
N LEU A 89 12.23 -6.76 2.97
CA LEU A 89 12.67 -8.16 3.05
C LEU A 89 13.16 -8.67 1.69
N VAL A 90 12.50 -8.31 0.59
CA VAL A 90 12.99 -8.61 -0.76
C VAL A 90 14.36 -7.99 -1.02
N THR A 91 14.53 -6.71 -0.66
CA THR A 91 15.81 -6.01 -0.81
C THR A 91 16.91 -6.66 0.02
N LEU A 92 16.60 -7.02 1.27
CA LEU A 92 17.53 -7.69 2.18
C LEU A 92 17.89 -9.12 1.70
N ALA A 93 16.92 -9.87 1.17
CA ALA A 93 17.17 -11.17 0.56
C ALA A 93 18.18 -11.03 -0.58
N LEU A 94 18.04 -10.01 -1.45
CA LEU A 94 18.98 -9.76 -2.53
C LEU A 94 20.39 -9.39 -2.04
N VAL A 95 20.50 -8.68 -0.92
CA VAL A 95 21.82 -8.41 -0.30
C VAL A 95 22.52 -9.73 0.07
N PHE A 96 21.81 -10.66 0.72
CA PHE A 96 22.35 -11.99 1.02
C PHE A 96 22.67 -12.77 -0.25
N ILE A 97 21.80 -12.73 -1.27
CA ILE A 97 21.97 -13.46 -2.53
C ILE A 97 23.20 -12.97 -3.30
N LEU A 98 23.44 -11.65 -3.40
CA LEU A 98 24.65 -11.14 -4.04
C LEU A 98 25.92 -11.50 -3.27
N ARG A 99 25.87 -11.51 -1.93
CA ARG A 99 26.99 -11.96 -1.09
C ARG A 99 27.28 -13.45 -1.29
N TYR A 100 26.22 -14.26 -1.36
CA TYR A 100 26.30 -15.68 -1.65
C TYR A 100 26.87 -15.94 -3.05
N TRP A 101 26.36 -15.25 -4.07
CA TRP A 101 26.82 -15.40 -5.45
C TRP A 101 28.33 -15.17 -5.57
N ARG A 102 28.88 -14.18 -4.84
CA ARG A 102 30.31 -13.83 -4.85
C ARG A 102 31.19 -14.77 -4.06
N ALA A 103 30.76 -15.15 -2.86
CA ALA A 103 31.65 -15.80 -1.89
C ALA A 103 31.26 -17.25 -1.57
N GLY A 104 30.10 -17.73 -2.03
CA GLY A 104 29.62 -19.09 -1.80
C GLY A 104 29.34 -19.46 -0.35
N ARG A 105 29.27 -18.50 0.57
CA ARG A 105 29.17 -18.78 2.01
C ARG A 105 27.78 -19.31 2.37
N LEU A 106 27.75 -20.42 3.12
CA LEU A 106 26.52 -21.06 3.58
C LEU A 106 25.62 -20.14 4.40
N ARG A 107 26.20 -19.27 5.24
CA ARG A 107 25.43 -18.28 6.02
C ARG A 107 24.63 -17.32 5.14
N ASP A 108 25.15 -16.98 3.97
CA ASP A 108 24.47 -16.07 3.04
C ASP A 108 23.36 -16.84 2.28
N ALA A 109 23.54 -18.14 1.99
CA ALA A 109 22.48 -19.01 1.47
C ALA A 109 21.32 -19.17 2.47
N VAL A 110 21.63 -19.54 3.71
CA VAL A 110 20.65 -19.65 4.82
C VAL A 110 19.95 -18.31 5.06
N GLY A 111 20.71 -17.21 5.12
CA GLY A 111 20.16 -15.86 5.28
C GLY A 111 19.21 -15.47 4.15
N SER A 112 19.57 -15.77 2.90
CA SER A 112 18.69 -15.50 1.75
C SER A 112 17.38 -16.27 1.83
N GLY A 113 17.45 -17.56 2.19
CA GLY A 113 16.28 -18.41 2.40
C GLY A 113 15.38 -17.88 3.49
N LEU A 114 15.91 -17.69 4.70
CA LEU A 114 15.17 -17.19 5.87
C LEU A 114 14.42 -15.89 5.57
N VAL A 115 15.11 -14.92 4.96
CA VAL A 115 14.52 -13.62 4.63
C VAL A 115 13.48 -13.72 3.51
N ALA A 116 13.69 -14.56 2.49
CA ALA A 116 12.69 -14.81 1.45
C ALA A 116 11.43 -15.50 2.01
N GLY A 117 11.58 -16.41 2.97
CA GLY A 117 10.47 -17.01 3.71
C GLY A 117 9.66 -15.98 4.51
N LEU A 118 10.35 -15.09 5.21
CA LEU A 118 9.71 -13.97 5.91
C LEU A 118 9.00 -13.01 4.93
N ALA A 119 9.58 -12.77 3.74
CA ALA A 119 8.94 -11.98 2.70
C ALA A 119 7.63 -12.62 2.22
N ALA A 120 7.64 -13.94 1.98
CA ALA A 120 6.44 -14.71 1.64
C ALA A 120 5.37 -14.65 2.75
N SER A 121 5.80 -14.59 4.01
CA SER A 121 4.89 -14.41 5.14
C SER A 121 4.30 -13.01 5.24
N MET A 122 4.96 -11.97 4.71
CA MET A 122 4.39 -10.62 4.66
C MET A 122 3.31 -10.53 3.59
N LYS A 123 3.60 -11.04 2.38
CA LYS A 123 2.63 -11.30 1.31
C LYS A 123 3.12 -12.49 0.49
N TYR A 124 2.22 -13.39 0.09
CA TYR A 124 2.58 -14.62 -0.64
C TYR A 124 3.46 -14.40 -1.89
N PRO A 125 3.28 -13.34 -2.72
CA PRO A 125 4.19 -13.01 -3.82
C PRO A 125 5.66 -12.81 -3.41
N GLY A 126 5.93 -12.47 -2.15
CA GLY A 126 7.28 -12.34 -1.62
C GLY A 126 8.12 -13.63 -1.70
N GLY A 127 7.48 -14.80 -1.81
CA GLY A 127 8.18 -16.07 -2.03
C GLY A 127 9.00 -16.11 -3.32
N LEU A 128 8.66 -15.28 -4.31
CA LEU A 128 9.46 -15.11 -5.53
C LEU A 128 10.89 -14.62 -5.25
N ALA A 129 11.18 -14.08 -4.05
CA ALA A 129 12.52 -13.70 -3.63
C ALA A 129 13.51 -14.88 -3.53
N LEU A 130 13.02 -16.14 -3.58
CA LEU A 130 13.88 -17.32 -3.75
C LEU A 130 14.41 -17.50 -5.18
N LEU A 131 13.73 -16.99 -6.21
CA LEU A 131 14.16 -17.17 -7.60
C LEU A 131 15.57 -16.58 -7.87
N PRO A 132 15.89 -15.35 -7.43
CA PRO A 132 17.25 -14.82 -7.53
C PRO A 132 18.31 -15.69 -6.86
N PHE A 133 17.99 -16.40 -5.77
CA PHE A 133 18.93 -17.31 -5.11
C PHE A 133 19.27 -18.48 -6.04
N PHE A 134 18.28 -19.11 -6.65
CA PHE A 134 18.52 -20.22 -7.58
C PHE A 134 19.27 -19.77 -8.83
N VAL A 135 18.95 -18.60 -9.38
CA VAL A 135 19.71 -18.01 -10.50
C VAL A 135 21.17 -17.76 -10.07
N ALA A 136 21.41 -17.16 -8.91
CA ALA A 136 22.74 -16.96 -8.37
C ALA A 136 23.49 -18.29 -8.15
N HIS A 137 22.83 -19.31 -7.62
CA HIS A 137 23.43 -20.63 -7.41
C HIS A 137 23.84 -21.29 -8.72
N LEU A 138 22.96 -21.29 -9.73
CA LEU A 138 23.26 -21.86 -11.04
C LEU A 138 24.40 -21.13 -11.76
N LEU A 139 24.43 -19.80 -11.68
CA LEU A 139 25.52 -19.00 -12.25
C LEU A 139 26.84 -19.25 -11.52
N ARG A 140 26.82 -19.43 -10.20
CA ARG A 140 28.02 -19.74 -9.40
C ARG A 140 28.54 -21.15 -9.66
N ALA A 141 27.63 -22.13 -9.81
CA ALA A 141 27.99 -23.52 -10.07
C ALA A 141 28.60 -23.72 -11.47
N GLY A 142 28.36 -22.79 -12.41
CA GLY A 142 28.86 -22.87 -13.78
C GLY A 142 28.22 -24.01 -14.60
N PRO A 143 28.53 -24.13 -15.90
CA PRO A 143 28.12 -25.30 -16.68
C PRO A 143 28.77 -26.56 -16.12
N GLY A 144 28.01 -27.66 -16.00
CA GLY A 144 28.49 -28.91 -15.42
C GLY A 144 27.76 -30.14 -15.98
N PRO A 145 28.31 -31.35 -15.78
CA PRO A 145 27.83 -32.59 -16.40
C PRO A 145 26.51 -33.12 -15.81
N ALA A 146 26.09 -32.62 -14.65
CA ALA A 146 24.85 -33.02 -14.00
C ALA A 146 23.63 -32.53 -14.81
N SER A 147 22.64 -33.42 -15.01
CA SER A 147 21.35 -33.09 -15.63
C SER A 147 20.69 -31.88 -14.96
N GLY A 148 20.08 -30.98 -15.73
CA GLY A 148 19.64 -29.64 -15.31
C GLY A 148 19.01 -29.53 -13.92
N TRP A 149 18.03 -30.38 -13.57
CA TRP A 149 17.34 -30.32 -12.27
C TRP A 149 18.20 -30.78 -11.08
N ARG A 150 19.17 -31.68 -11.29
CA ARG A 150 20.07 -32.16 -10.21
C ARG A 150 20.96 -31.04 -9.69
N ARG A 151 21.20 -29.99 -10.50
CA ARG A 151 21.92 -28.79 -10.08
C ARG A 151 21.12 -27.88 -9.14
N LEU A 152 19.80 -28.11 -9.03
CA LEU A 152 18.93 -27.40 -8.09
C LEU A 152 18.83 -28.13 -6.74
N VAL A 153 19.40 -29.32 -6.64
CA VAL A 153 19.35 -30.17 -5.45
C VAL A 153 20.76 -30.31 -4.91
N GLY A 154 20.97 -29.86 -3.67
CA GLY A 154 22.29 -29.87 -3.04
C GLY A 154 22.24 -29.24 -1.65
N ARG A 155 23.40 -29.14 -1.01
CA ARG A 155 23.51 -28.61 0.35
C ARG A 155 23.03 -27.16 0.42
N GLU A 156 23.50 -26.27 -0.45
CA GLU A 156 23.15 -24.85 -0.41
C GLU A 156 21.69 -24.59 -0.80
N PRO A 157 21.14 -25.16 -1.89
CA PRO A 157 19.72 -25.04 -2.19
C PRO A 157 18.83 -25.64 -1.11
N GLY A 158 19.17 -26.81 -0.59
CA GLY A 158 18.43 -27.46 0.49
C GLY A 158 18.38 -26.61 1.76
N LEU A 159 19.51 -26.03 2.15
CA LEU A 159 19.58 -25.11 3.29
C LEU A 159 18.80 -23.82 3.06
N ALA A 160 18.85 -23.24 1.85
CA ALA A 160 18.08 -22.04 1.53
C ALA A 160 16.57 -22.31 1.55
N VAL A 161 16.11 -23.41 0.96
CA VAL A 161 14.69 -23.80 0.98
C VAL A 161 14.23 -24.14 2.40
N GLY A 162 15.01 -24.90 3.17
CA GLY A 162 14.70 -25.21 4.56
C GLY A 162 14.64 -23.95 5.44
N ALA A 163 15.56 -23.02 5.24
CA ALA A 163 15.55 -21.72 5.93
C ALA A 163 14.34 -20.87 5.51
N ALA A 164 13.93 -20.91 4.23
CA ALA A 164 12.73 -20.22 3.78
C ALA A 164 11.45 -20.79 4.38
N ALA A 165 11.33 -22.13 4.47
CA ALA A 165 10.24 -22.77 5.17
C ALA A 165 10.19 -22.33 6.65
N ALA A 166 11.35 -22.28 7.32
CA ALA A 166 11.45 -21.78 8.69
C ALA A 166 11.04 -20.30 8.80
N GLY A 167 11.53 -19.43 7.91
CA GLY A 167 11.16 -18.01 7.88
C GLY A 167 9.67 -17.78 7.66
N PHE A 168 9.06 -18.54 6.75
CA PHE A 168 7.61 -18.49 6.51
C PHE A 168 6.81 -18.95 7.73
N ALA A 169 7.19 -20.07 8.35
CA ALA A 169 6.53 -20.59 9.54
C ALA A 169 6.65 -19.65 10.75
N LEU A 170 7.79 -18.95 10.90
CA LEU A 170 7.98 -17.95 11.96
C LEU A 170 7.03 -16.75 11.82
N GLY A 171 6.81 -16.29 10.59
CA GLY A 171 5.90 -15.16 10.34
C GLY A 171 4.43 -15.57 10.28
N THR A 172 4.14 -16.81 9.86
CA THR A 172 2.79 -17.37 9.69
C THR A 172 2.68 -18.73 10.40
N PRO A 173 2.70 -18.78 11.74
CA PRO A 173 2.66 -20.04 12.49
C PRO A 173 1.39 -20.85 12.22
N TYR A 174 0.26 -20.19 11.94
CA TYR A 174 -1.02 -20.83 11.63
C TYR A 174 -1.04 -21.61 10.31
N ALA A 175 -0.05 -21.41 9.43
CA ALA A 175 0.14 -22.30 8.29
C ALA A 175 0.51 -23.73 8.73
N VAL A 176 1.18 -23.87 9.87
CA VAL A 176 1.56 -25.16 10.48
C VAL A 176 0.50 -25.62 11.47
N LEU A 177 0.00 -24.71 12.33
CA LEU A 177 -0.94 -25.06 13.39
C LEU A 177 -2.35 -25.39 12.87
N THR A 178 -2.78 -24.73 11.79
CA THR A 178 -4.15 -24.85 11.25
C THR A 178 -4.14 -24.90 9.72
N PRO A 179 -3.50 -25.91 9.10
CA PRO A 179 -3.23 -25.94 7.66
C PRO A 179 -4.48 -25.87 6.80
N GLY A 180 -5.58 -26.51 7.21
CA GLY A 180 -6.85 -26.47 6.48
C GLY A 180 -7.48 -25.07 6.46
N ALA A 181 -7.43 -24.33 7.57
CA ALA A 181 -7.92 -22.95 7.63
C ALA A 181 -7.03 -22.00 6.83
N PHE A 182 -5.71 -22.17 6.96
CA PHE A 182 -4.73 -21.42 6.18
C PHE A 182 -4.97 -21.60 4.66
N TRP A 183 -5.10 -22.84 4.18
CA TRP A 183 -5.28 -23.11 2.76
C TRP A 183 -6.57 -22.50 2.21
N ARG A 184 -7.68 -22.59 2.96
CA ARG A 184 -8.93 -21.90 2.60
C ARG A 184 -8.75 -20.39 2.50
N GLY A 185 -8.01 -19.79 3.44
CA GLY A 185 -7.66 -18.37 3.42
C GLY A 185 -6.86 -18.01 2.17
N VAL A 186 -5.78 -18.73 1.86
CA VAL A 186 -4.97 -18.53 0.65
C VAL A 186 -5.83 -18.60 -0.61
N MET A 187 -6.69 -19.60 -0.73
CA MET A 187 -7.58 -19.74 -1.89
C MET A 187 -8.61 -18.61 -1.99
N SER A 188 -9.06 -18.06 -0.87
CA SER A 188 -9.92 -16.87 -0.85
C SER A 188 -9.19 -15.66 -1.42
N GLU A 189 -7.96 -15.39 -0.97
CA GLU A 189 -7.13 -14.28 -1.45
C GLU A 189 -6.84 -14.41 -2.96
N VAL A 190 -6.52 -15.61 -3.44
CA VAL A 190 -6.29 -15.88 -4.88
C VAL A 190 -7.53 -15.57 -5.72
N ARG A 191 -8.72 -15.94 -5.23
CA ARG A 191 -9.99 -15.58 -5.90
C ARG A 191 -10.23 -14.08 -5.87
N GLU A 192 -9.90 -13.42 -4.75
CA GLU A 192 -10.14 -12.00 -4.56
C GLU A 192 -9.30 -11.14 -5.52
N VAL A 193 -8.01 -11.45 -5.70
CA VAL A 193 -7.15 -10.72 -6.64
C VAL A 193 -7.52 -10.95 -8.11
N GLY A 194 -8.15 -12.09 -8.42
CA GLY A 194 -8.71 -12.40 -9.74
C GLY A 194 -10.05 -11.74 -10.01
N SER A 195 -10.79 -11.37 -8.95
CA SER A 195 -12.08 -10.69 -9.06
C SER A 195 -11.92 -9.17 -9.26
N VAL A 196 -12.92 -8.54 -9.87
CA VAL A 196 -12.97 -7.08 -9.97
C VAL A 196 -13.25 -6.50 -8.59
N GLN A 197 -12.18 -6.03 -7.94
CA GLN A 197 -12.27 -5.41 -6.63
C GLN A 197 -12.84 -3.98 -6.70
N PHE A 198 -13.28 -3.50 -5.55
CA PHE A 198 -13.79 -2.14 -5.37
C PHE A 198 -12.83 -1.08 -5.96
N GLY A 199 -13.32 -0.32 -6.94
CA GLY A 199 -12.59 0.74 -7.66
C GLY A 199 -11.91 0.27 -8.95
N ASN A 200 -11.75 -1.03 -9.15
CA ASN A 200 -11.05 -1.60 -10.30
C ASN A 200 -11.96 -1.91 -11.49
N GLU A 201 -13.11 -1.25 -11.59
CA GLU A 201 -14.07 -1.46 -12.68
C GLU A 201 -13.51 -1.09 -14.07
N GLY A 202 -12.49 -0.21 -14.10
CA GLY A 202 -11.87 0.29 -15.32
C GLY A 202 -11.30 -0.78 -16.26
N ALA A 203 -11.25 -0.43 -17.56
CA ALA A 203 -10.97 -1.36 -18.65
C ALA A 203 -9.49 -1.74 -18.86
N LEU A 204 -8.54 -1.06 -18.21
CA LEU A 204 -7.10 -1.28 -18.47
C LEU A 204 -6.59 -2.59 -17.86
N PRO A 205 -6.05 -3.55 -18.64
CA PRO A 205 -5.40 -4.75 -18.10
C PRO A 205 -4.35 -4.42 -17.03
N GLY A 206 -4.16 -5.29 -16.03
CA GLY A 206 -3.26 -5.04 -14.89
C GLY A 206 -1.82 -4.69 -15.30
N TYR A 207 -1.29 -5.36 -16.32
CA TYR A 207 0.00 -5.04 -16.92
C TYR A 207 0.09 -3.58 -17.39
N LEU A 208 -0.92 -3.13 -18.15
CA LEU A 208 -0.95 -1.77 -18.68
C LEU A 208 -1.16 -0.76 -17.55
N PHE A 209 -2.05 -1.05 -16.60
CA PHE A 209 -2.24 -0.20 -15.42
C PHE A 209 -0.91 0.06 -14.70
N HIS A 210 -0.10 -0.96 -14.46
CA HIS A 210 1.19 -0.73 -13.81
C HIS A 210 2.17 0.07 -14.68
N LEU A 211 2.24 -0.19 -15.98
CA LEU A 211 3.18 0.48 -16.88
C LEU A 211 2.82 1.95 -17.16
N VAL A 212 1.53 2.26 -17.32
CA VAL A 212 1.08 3.59 -17.76
C VAL A 212 0.53 4.45 -16.62
N HIS A 213 0.21 3.85 -15.46
CA HIS A 213 -0.33 4.57 -14.31
C HIS A 213 0.51 4.38 -13.05
N SER A 214 0.68 3.16 -12.53
CA SER A 214 1.36 2.97 -11.24
C SER A 214 2.83 3.42 -11.24
N LEU A 215 3.62 2.97 -12.23
CA LEU A 215 5.04 3.28 -12.28
C LEU A 215 5.32 4.76 -12.63
N PRO A 216 4.59 5.39 -13.57
CA PRO A 216 4.70 6.83 -13.78
C PRO A 216 4.34 7.66 -12.55
N GLU A 217 3.26 7.31 -11.83
CA GLU A 217 2.88 8.03 -10.60
C GLU A 217 3.91 7.86 -9.48
N ALA A 218 4.51 6.68 -9.38
CA ALA A 218 5.51 6.36 -8.37
C ALA A 218 6.87 7.00 -8.65
N MET A 219 7.37 6.93 -9.87
CA MET A 219 8.74 7.35 -10.21
C MET A 219 8.80 8.77 -10.81
N GLY A 220 7.71 9.24 -11.41
CA GLY A 220 7.75 10.35 -12.37
C GLY A 220 8.38 9.93 -13.70
N LEU A 221 7.96 10.57 -14.80
CA LEU A 221 8.45 10.23 -16.15
C LEU A 221 9.98 10.29 -16.32
N PRO A 222 10.70 11.32 -15.78
CA PRO A 222 12.16 11.40 -15.97
C PRO A 222 12.92 10.24 -15.32
N LEU A 223 12.59 9.92 -14.05
CA LEU A 223 13.22 8.83 -13.31
C LEU A 223 12.81 7.46 -13.85
N LEU A 224 11.57 7.29 -14.30
CA LEU A 224 11.14 6.07 -14.98
C LEU A 224 11.89 5.86 -16.30
N GLY A 225 12.06 6.91 -17.11
CA GLY A 225 12.85 6.87 -18.34
C GLY A 225 14.31 6.47 -18.08
N LEU A 226 14.92 7.03 -17.04
CA LEU A 226 16.27 6.62 -16.60
C LEU A 226 16.30 5.16 -16.12
N ALA A 227 15.28 4.70 -15.38
CA ALA A 227 15.19 3.32 -14.93
C ALA A 227 15.13 2.34 -16.10
N LEU A 228 14.29 2.61 -17.10
CA LEU A 228 14.18 1.80 -18.31
C LEU A 228 15.45 1.84 -19.15
N GLY A 229 16.06 3.02 -19.31
CA GLY A 229 17.35 3.17 -19.99
C GLY A 229 18.49 2.43 -19.27
N GLY A 230 18.50 2.46 -17.94
CA GLY A 230 19.46 1.75 -17.11
C GLY A 230 19.29 0.23 -17.14
N LEU A 231 18.04 -0.24 -17.20
CA LEU A 231 17.73 -1.64 -17.44
C LEU A 231 18.21 -2.08 -18.83
N GLY A 232 17.92 -1.28 -19.87
CA GLY A 232 18.42 -1.54 -21.23
C GLY A 232 19.96 -1.58 -21.28
N TRP A 233 20.62 -0.67 -20.57
CA TRP A 233 22.07 -0.64 -20.41
C TRP A 233 22.62 -1.89 -19.72
N ALA A 234 22.01 -2.29 -18.60
CA ALA A 234 22.36 -3.50 -17.86
C ALA A 234 22.23 -4.76 -18.74
N LEU A 235 21.11 -4.89 -19.45
CA LEU A 235 20.86 -5.99 -20.38
C LEU A 235 21.86 -6.00 -21.55
N TYR A 236 22.21 -4.84 -22.09
CA TYR A 236 23.22 -4.70 -23.13
C TYR A 236 24.61 -5.14 -22.64
N ALA A 237 24.97 -4.81 -21.39
CA ALA A 237 26.25 -5.21 -20.79
C ALA A 237 26.35 -6.72 -20.52
N ARG A 238 25.23 -7.46 -20.51
CA ARG A 238 25.14 -8.93 -20.36
C ARG A 238 25.91 -9.51 -19.17
N ALA A 239 26.06 -8.75 -18.10
CA ALA A 239 26.76 -9.23 -16.91
C ALA A 239 25.91 -10.30 -16.19
N PRO A 240 26.50 -11.41 -15.68
CA PRO A 240 25.71 -12.46 -15.02
C PRO A 240 24.89 -11.98 -13.82
N ARG A 241 25.36 -10.92 -13.14
CA ARG A 241 24.62 -10.27 -12.03
C ARG A 241 23.24 -9.76 -12.45
N GLU A 242 23.06 -9.39 -13.72
CA GLU A 242 21.80 -8.82 -14.20
C GLU A 242 20.69 -9.86 -14.20
N LEU A 243 21.02 -11.12 -14.48
CA LEU A 243 20.08 -12.23 -14.37
C LEU A 243 19.60 -12.42 -12.93
N VAL A 244 20.50 -12.27 -11.95
CA VAL A 244 20.15 -12.33 -10.52
C VAL A 244 19.22 -11.17 -10.15
N LEU A 245 19.54 -9.94 -10.58
CA LEU A 245 18.75 -8.76 -10.28
C LEU A 245 17.38 -8.78 -10.97
N LEU A 246 17.24 -9.43 -12.13
CA LEU A 246 15.97 -9.55 -12.85
C LEU A 246 15.08 -10.70 -12.38
N ALA A 247 15.66 -11.70 -11.72
CA ALA A 247 14.95 -12.90 -11.31
C ALA A 247 13.82 -12.67 -10.28
N PHE A 248 13.76 -11.49 -9.65
CA PHE A 248 12.63 -11.08 -8.82
C PHE A 248 11.67 -10.11 -9.54
N PRO A 249 12.11 -8.92 -10.00
CA PRO A 249 11.18 -7.89 -10.47
C PRO A 249 10.41 -8.33 -11.72
N LEU A 250 10.99 -9.15 -12.60
CA LEU A 250 10.29 -9.63 -13.78
C LEU A 250 9.17 -10.62 -13.43
N PRO A 251 9.41 -11.75 -12.73
CA PRO A 251 8.33 -12.63 -12.28
C PRO A 251 7.30 -11.93 -11.40
N TYR A 252 7.73 -11.03 -10.51
CA TYR A 252 6.82 -10.27 -9.65
C TYR A 252 5.92 -9.32 -10.46
N PHE A 253 6.47 -8.58 -11.44
CA PHE A 253 5.69 -7.74 -12.35
C PHE A 253 4.69 -8.57 -13.16
N LEU A 254 5.10 -9.74 -13.67
CA LEU A 254 4.22 -10.64 -14.40
C LEU A 254 3.07 -11.14 -13.53
N LEU A 255 3.35 -11.46 -12.26
CA LEU A 255 2.34 -11.89 -11.31
C LEU A 255 1.32 -10.78 -11.01
N ILE A 256 1.76 -9.59 -10.59
CA ILE A 256 0.82 -8.50 -10.26
C ILE A 256 0.06 -8.00 -11.49
N GLY A 257 0.68 -8.04 -12.66
CA GLY A 257 0.04 -7.65 -13.92
C GLY A 257 -1.09 -8.59 -14.36
N SER A 258 -1.06 -9.84 -13.88
CA SER A 258 -2.13 -10.84 -14.10
C SER A 258 -3.39 -10.60 -13.26
N TRP A 259 -3.33 -9.70 -12.26
CA TRP A 259 -4.44 -9.47 -11.34
C TRP A 259 -5.48 -8.50 -11.89
N SER A 260 -6.74 -8.73 -11.52
CA SER A 260 -7.86 -7.80 -11.75
C SER A 260 -7.88 -6.69 -10.70
N ALA A 261 -7.45 -7.00 -9.47
CA ALA A 261 -7.23 -6.04 -8.41
C ALA A 261 -5.95 -5.24 -8.66
N ARG A 262 -6.07 -3.93 -8.89
CA ARG A 262 -4.93 -3.08 -9.25
C ARG A 262 -4.83 -1.91 -8.27
N PHE A 263 -3.63 -1.75 -7.71
CA PHE A 263 -3.29 -0.64 -6.83
C PHE A 263 -1.84 -0.26 -7.06
N GLU A 264 -1.52 1.03 -6.96
CA GLU A 264 -0.17 1.56 -7.16
C GLU A 264 0.81 0.95 -6.14
N ARG A 265 0.35 0.71 -4.91
CA ARG A 265 1.15 0.06 -3.85
C ARG A 265 1.69 -1.33 -4.23
N TYR A 266 1.09 -2.04 -5.19
CA TYR A 266 1.65 -3.33 -5.63
C TYR A 266 2.98 -3.19 -6.36
N ALA A 267 3.31 -2.01 -6.88
CA ALA A 267 4.59 -1.72 -7.50
C ALA A 267 5.72 -1.47 -6.48
N LEU A 268 5.44 -1.36 -5.17
CA LEU A 268 6.45 -1.03 -4.15
C LEU A 268 7.70 -1.93 -4.20
N PRO A 269 7.57 -3.27 -4.29
CA PRO A 269 8.72 -4.17 -4.37
C PRO A 269 9.57 -4.02 -5.65
N LEU A 270 9.05 -3.32 -6.67
CA LEU A 270 9.80 -3.00 -7.90
C LEU A 270 10.65 -1.73 -7.74
N LEU A 271 10.29 -0.81 -6.84
CA LEU A 271 10.94 0.50 -6.72
C LEU A 271 12.44 0.43 -6.40
N PRO A 272 12.95 -0.46 -5.53
CA PRO A 272 14.40 -0.57 -5.30
C PRO A 272 15.18 -0.90 -6.59
N PHE A 273 14.61 -1.73 -7.47
CA PHE A 273 15.21 -2.11 -8.74
C PHE A 273 15.17 -0.96 -9.75
N LEU A 274 14.04 -0.26 -9.84
CA LEU A 274 13.88 0.89 -10.72
C LEU A 274 14.80 2.05 -10.30
N ALA A 275 14.89 2.33 -9.00
CA ALA A 275 15.83 3.32 -8.46
C ALA A 275 17.30 2.94 -8.73
N LEU A 276 17.63 1.65 -8.59
CA LEU A 276 18.95 1.11 -8.90
C LEU A 276 19.32 1.31 -10.38
N TRP A 277 18.42 0.97 -11.30
CA TRP A 277 18.67 1.14 -12.72
C TRP A 277 18.67 2.62 -13.15
N ALA A 278 17.82 3.46 -12.56
CA ALA A 278 17.87 4.91 -12.81
C ALA A 278 19.22 5.51 -12.40
N ALA A 279 19.72 5.13 -11.23
CA ALA A 279 21.04 5.52 -10.76
C ALA A 279 22.16 5.00 -11.69
N LEU A 280 22.06 3.74 -12.14
CA LEU A 280 23.02 3.14 -13.07
C LEU A 280 23.09 3.93 -14.38
N ALA A 281 21.94 4.29 -14.97
CA ALA A 281 21.87 5.07 -16.20
C ALA A 281 22.55 6.44 -16.02
N LEU A 282 22.24 7.14 -14.93
CA LEU A 282 22.78 8.47 -14.68
C LEU A 282 24.30 8.45 -14.45
N VAL A 283 24.81 7.46 -13.70
CA VAL A 283 26.25 7.27 -13.49
C VAL A 283 26.96 6.89 -14.79
N ALA A 284 26.38 5.98 -15.57
CA ALA A 284 26.95 5.57 -16.86
C ALA A 284 27.00 6.73 -17.87
N LEU A 285 25.94 7.55 -17.91
CA LEU A 285 25.87 8.74 -18.77
C LEU A 285 26.93 9.77 -18.37
N ALA A 286 27.05 10.07 -17.07
CA ALA A 286 28.09 10.97 -16.57
C ALA A 286 29.51 10.47 -16.89
N GLY A 287 29.73 9.15 -16.79
CA GLY A 287 31.00 8.51 -17.16
C GLY A 287 31.37 8.69 -18.64
N ARG A 288 30.38 8.57 -19.54
CA ARG A 288 30.57 8.73 -21.00
C ARG A 288 30.78 10.17 -21.44
N LEU A 289 29.99 11.11 -20.90
CA LEU A 289 30.15 12.54 -21.19
C LEU A 289 31.55 13.03 -20.79
N ARG A 290 32.14 12.43 -19.76
CA ARG A 290 33.54 12.69 -19.38
C ARG A 290 34.56 12.19 -20.40
N GLN A 291 34.29 11.07 -21.06
CA GLN A 291 35.23 10.43 -21.99
C GLN A 291 35.13 10.99 -23.43
N GLY A 292 33.96 11.51 -23.84
CA GLY A 292 33.71 11.96 -25.21
C GLY A 292 33.09 13.35 -25.38
N GLY A 293 32.90 14.13 -24.30
CA GLY A 293 32.26 15.45 -24.36
C GLY A 293 33.20 16.62 -24.67
N PRO A 294 32.66 17.80 -25.06
CA PRO A 294 33.45 19.00 -25.32
C PRO A 294 34.26 19.42 -24.08
N ARG A 295 35.48 19.96 -24.29
CA ARG A 295 36.46 20.32 -23.23
C ARG A 295 35.88 21.19 -22.08
N LEU A 296 34.78 21.93 -22.32
CA LEU A 296 34.05 22.67 -21.28
C LEU A 296 33.39 21.77 -20.24
N ALA A 297 32.81 20.62 -20.63
CA ALA A 297 32.16 19.68 -19.72
C ALA A 297 33.17 18.93 -18.83
N ALA A 298 34.40 18.72 -19.34
CA ALA A 298 35.51 18.16 -18.58
C ALA A 298 36.05 19.11 -17.48
N ARG A 299 35.69 20.40 -17.53
CA ARG A 299 36.14 21.45 -16.60
C ARG A 299 35.32 21.50 -15.31
N TRP A 300 34.08 20.98 -15.33
CA TRP A 300 33.25 20.86 -14.14
C TRP A 300 33.71 19.65 -13.32
N ARG A 301 33.80 19.80 -11.99
CA ARG A 301 34.02 18.66 -11.09
C ARG A 301 32.94 17.61 -11.38
N PRO A 302 33.28 16.38 -11.80
CA PRO A 302 32.28 15.40 -12.27
C PRO A 302 31.21 15.08 -11.21
N GLY A 303 31.55 15.21 -9.93
CA GLY A 303 30.60 15.10 -8.83
C GLY A 303 29.55 16.22 -8.80
N LEU A 304 29.88 17.44 -9.24
CA LEU A 304 28.95 18.58 -9.25
C LEU A 304 27.89 18.41 -10.34
N GLY A 305 28.26 18.01 -11.55
CA GLY A 305 27.28 17.77 -12.63
C GLY A 305 26.30 16.65 -12.27
N LEU A 306 26.82 15.56 -11.67
CA LEU A 306 25.99 14.46 -11.18
C LEU A 306 25.06 14.90 -10.03
N ALA A 307 25.56 15.71 -9.10
CA ALA A 307 24.78 16.25 -8.00
C ALA A 307 23.68 17.21 -8.48
N LEU A 308 23.97 18.07 -9.46
CA LEU A 308 22.98 18.97 -10.06
C LEU A 308 21.89 18.19 -10.81
N ALA A 309 22.27 17.19 -11.61
CA ALA A 309 21.31 16.32 -12.29
C ALA A 309 20.43 15.56 -11.29
N ALA A 310 21.02 15.00 -10.23
CA ALA A 310 20.28 14.34 -9.17
C ALA A 310 19.34 15.33 -8.44
N GLY A 311 19.81 16.54 -8.14
CA GLY A 311 19.01 17.59 -7.51
C GLY A 311 17.80 17.97 -8.36
N LEU A 312 17.97 18.12 -9.68
CA LEU A 312 16.89 18.43 -10.60
C LEU A 312 15.84 17.31 -10.68
N LEU A 313 16.27 16.04 -10.64
CA LEU A 313 15.37 14.88 -10.64
C LEU A 313 14.60 14.74 -9.33
N VAL A 314 15.23 15.08 -8.20
CA VAL A 314 14.67 14.91 -6.86
C VAL A 314 13.76 16.07 -6.44
N ALA A 315 14.05 17.30 -6.90
CA ALA A 315 13.29 18.50 -6.54
C ALA A 315 11.75 18.36 -6.71
N PRO A 316 11.20 17.90 -7.86
CA PRO A 316 9.75 17.76 -8.01
C PRO A 316 9.16 16.73 -7.04
N GLU A 317 9.87 15.64 -6.77
CA GLU A 317 9.41 14.60 -5.83
C GLU A 317 9.41 15.11 -4.38
N VAL A 318 10.44 15.86 -3.98
CA VAL A 318 10.46 16.52 -2.66
C VAL A 318 9.31 17.53 -2.53
N ALA A 319 9.01 18.28 -3.58
CA ALA A 319 7.86 19.20 -3.59
C ALA A 319 6.53 18.44 -3.42
N ARG A 320 6.34 17.32 -4.14
CA ARG A 320 5.17 16.45 -3.98
C ARG A 320 5.07 15.89 -2.56
N ILE A 321 6.15 15.36 -1.99
CA ILE A 321 6.17 14.84 -0.62
C ILE A 321 5.83 15.94 0.41
N THR A 322 6.41 17.13 0.23
CA THR A 322 6.15 18.27 1.12
C THR A 322 4.68 18.65 1.08
N TYR A 323 4.09 18.75 -0.12
CA TYR A 323 2.68 19.03 -0.27
C TYR A 323 1.81 17.93 0.34
N PHE A 324 2.17 16.66 0.14
CA PHE A 324 1.46 15.52 0.73
C PHE A 324 1.41 15.63 2.26
N HIS A 325 2.54 15.94 2.90
CA HIS A 325 2.56 16.13 4.35
C HIS A 325 1.74 17.34 4.81
N VAL A 326 1.79 18.47 4.09
CA VAL A 326 0.93 19.63 4.38
C VAL A 326 -0.55 19.29 4.22
N LEU A 327 -0.91 18.48 3.23
CA LEU A 327 -2.28 18.03 3.03
C LEU A 327 -2.75 17.16 4.20
N LEU A 328 -1.89 16.31 4.74
CA LEU A 328 -2.20 15.47 5.91
C LEU A 328 -2.37 16.26 7.22
N THR A 329 -1.89 17.51 7.31
CA THR A 329 -2.16 18.37 8.48
C THR A 329 -3.52 19.07 8.40
N ARG A 330 -4.23 18.98 7.27
CA ARG A 330 -5.55 19.58 7.09
C ARG A 330 -6.64 18.61 7.52
N ALA A 331 -7.77 19.15 7.99
CA ALA A 331 -8.94 18.33 8.31
C ALA A 331 -9.44 17.60 7.05
N ASP A 332 -9.71 16.30 7.21
CA ASP A 332 -10.34 15.47 6.17
C ASP A 332 -11.75 15.98 5.88
N THR A 333 -12.19 15.91 4.62
CA THR A 333 -13.54 16.33 4.22
C THR A 333 -14.64 15.64 5.01
N ARG A 334 -14.42 14.40 5.48
CA ARG A 334 -15.33 13.68 6.38
C ARG A 334 -15.42 14.32 7.76
N VAL A 335 -14.34 14.89 8.29
CA VAL A 335 -14.39 15.62 9.56
C VAL A 335 -15.20 16.90 9.38
N LEU A 336 -14.91 17.67 8.33
CA LEU A 336 -15.63 18.89 7.99
C LEU A 336 -17.13 18.64 7.76
N ALA A 337 -17.48 17.52 7.11
CA ALA A 337 -18.87 17.12 6.90
C ALA A 337 -19.57 16.75 8.20
N GLY A 338 -18.89 16.04 9.11
CA GLY A 338 -19.45 15.70 10.42
C GLY A 338 -19.76 16.95 11.26
N GLU A 339 -18.80 17.88 11.32
CA GLU A 339 -18.98 19.17 11.99
C GLU A 339 -20.07 20.04 11.35
N TRP A 340 -20.24 19.93 10.02
CA TRP A 340 -21.33 20.62 9.33
C TRP A 340 -22.69 20.01 9.70
N ILE A 341 -22.82 18.69 9.71
CA ILE A 341 -24.05 17.97 10.12
C ILE A 341 -24.44 18.38 11.53
N GLU A 342 -23.49 18.34 12.47
CA GLU A 342 -23.72 18.65 13.88
C GLU A 342 -24.16 20.09 14.14
N ARG A 343 -23.82 21.03 13.25
CA ARG A 343 -24.22 22.44 13.35
C ARG A 343 -25.56 22.76 12.66
N HIS A 344 -25.95 22.01 11.64
CA HIS A 344 -27.05 22.41 10.75
C HIS A 344 -28.22 21.43 10.72
N ILE A 345 -28.04 20.18 11.17
CA ILE A 345 -29.10 19.17 11.19
C ILE A 345 -29.51 18.95 12.65
N PRO A 346 -30.81 19.11 12.97
CA PRO A 346 -31.28 18.94 14.34
C PRO A 346 -31.04 17.51 14.84
N PRO A 347 -30.67 17.33 16.11
CA PRO A 347 -30.63 16.02 16.75
C PRO A 347 -31.92 15.21 16.59
N GLY A 348 -31.81 13.89 16.56
CA GLY A 348 -32.92 12.96 16.32
C GLY A 348 -33.18 12.65 14.85
N ALA A 349 -32.57 13.42 13.92
CA ALA A 349 -32.72 13.17 12.49
C ALA A 349 -32.21 11.77 12.10
N ARG A 350 -32.92 11.16 11.14
CA ARG A 350 -32.58 9.86 10.56
C ARG A 350 -31.71 10.07 9.33
N ILE A 351 -30.45 9.65 9.39
CA ILE A 351 -29.44 9.91 8.36
C ILE A 351 -28.99 8.59 7.72
N ALA A 352 -29.13 8.46 6.41
CA ALA A 352 -28.52 7.38 5.65
C ALA A 352 -27.14 7.79 5.13
N MET A 353 -26.13 6.94 5.31
CA MET A 353 -24.74 7.24 4.95
C MET A 353 -24.11 6.10 4.15
N GLU A 354 -23.42 6.44 3.07
CA GLU A 354 -22.54 5.51 2.35
C GLU A 354 -21.30 5.13 3.18
N PRO A 355 -20.59 4.03 2.85
CA PRO A 355 -19.25 3.80 3.41
C PRO A 355 -18.31 4.99 3.12
N TYR A 356 -17.29 5.16 3.96
CA TYR A 356 -16.38 6.32 3.92
C TYR A 356 -17.08 7.69 4.10
N SER A 357 -18.14 7.71 4.90
CA SER A 357 -18.85 8.92 5.32
C SER A 357 -18.27 9.53 6.62
N PRO A 358 -18.65 10.78 6.96
CA PRO A 358 -18.35 11.42 8.24
C PRO A 358 -18.67 10.55 9.47
N ALA A 359 -17.86 10.68 10.52
CA ALA A 359 -18.26 10.28 11.86
C ALA A 359 -19.09 11.42 12.48
N VAL A 360 -20.22 11.09 13.07
CA VAL A 360 -21.13 12.03 13.74
C VAL A 360 -21.60 11.43 15.07
N ARG A 361 -22.07 12.28 15.99
CA ARG A 361 -22.64 11.85 17.26
C ARG A 361 -23.82 10.89 17.07
N LEU A 362 -23.74 9.73 17.69
CA LEU A 362 -24.79 8.71 17.62
C LEU A 362 -25.86 8.95 18.69
N ASP A 363 -27.11 8.65 18.35
CA ASP A 363 -28.20 8.57 19.31
C ASP A 363 -27.95 7.44 20.33
N PRO A 364 -27.91 7.73 21.65
CA PRO A 364 -27.70 6.71 22.68
C PRO A 364 -28.72 5.56 22.63
N ALA A 365 -29.96 5.81 22.19
CA ALA A 365 -30.97 4.76 22.05
C ALA A 365 -30.56 3.72 20.98
N MET A 366 -30.09 4.20 19.82
CA MET A 366 -29.56 3.35 18.75
C MET A 366 -28.37 2.50 19.24
N VAL A 367 -27.50 3.08 20.06
CA VAL A 367 -26.33 2.37 20.60
C VAL A 367 -26.73 1.29 21.61
N ARG A 368 -27.76 1.53 22.43
CA ARG A 368 -28.34 0.51 23.33
C ARG A 368 -28.97 -0.64 22.56
N GLU A 369 -29.76 -0.35 21.53
CA GLU A 369 -30.35 -1.38 20.66
C GLU A 369 -29.25 -2.25 20.01
N ALA A 370 -28.19 -1.62 19.47
CA ALA A 370 -27.06 -2.34 18.89
C ALA A 370 -26.32 -3.20 19.93
N ARG A 371 -26.25 -2.74 21.19
CA ARG A 371 -25.64 -3.50 22.29
C ARG A 371 -26.41 -4.78 22.61
N GLU A 372 -27.74 -4.71 22.60
CA GLU A 372 -28.63 -5.86 22.87
C GLU A 372 -28.56 -6.90 21.76
N GLN A 373 -28.37 -6.45 20.52
CA GLN A 373 -28.20 -7.33 19.36
C GLN A 373 -26.81 -7.97 19.26
N LEU A 374 -25.84 -7.54 20.07
CA LEU A 374 -24.52 -8.19 20.11
C LEU A 374 -24.67 -9.60 20.71
N GLY A 375 -24.29 -10.62 19.94
CA GLY A 375 -24.16 -12.00 20.43
C GLY A 375 -23.00 -12.17 21.43
N GLU A 376 -22.53 -13.41 21.63
CA GLU A 376 -21.45 -13.72 22.59
C GLU A 376 -20.09 -13.99 21.94
N GLY A 377 -19.96 -13.76 20.63
CA GLY A 377 -18.71 -14.00 19.90
C GLY A 377 -17.57 -13.05 20.30
N LEU A 378 -16.35 -13.35 19.83
CA LEU A 378 -15.15 -12.54 20.07
C LEU A 378 -15.36 -11.06 19.71
N GLY A 379 -16.08 -10.77 18.61
CA GLY A 379 -16.41 -9.40 18.22
C GLY A 379 -17.24 -8.65 19.28
N ALA A 380 -18.19 -9.33 19.92
CA ALA A 380 -18.98 -8.76 21.00
C ALA A 380 -18.15 -8.54 22.26
N MET A 381 -17.19 -9.42 22.57
CA MET A 381 -16.25 -9.24 23.68
C MET A 381 -15.40 -7.97 23.54
N VAL A 382 -15.09 -7.55 22.31
CA VAL A 382 -14.34 -6.30 22.03
C VAL A 382 -15.27 -5.08 21.97
N LEU A 383 -16.45 -5.23 21.36
CA LEU A 383 -17.37 -4.12 21.13
C LEU A 383 -18.16 -3.72 22.38
N ARG A 384 -18.59 -4.69 23.20
CA ARG A 384 -19.45 -4.44 24.37
C ARG A 384 -18.81 -3.48 25.39
N PRO A 385 -17.54 -3.64 25.81
CA PRO A 385 -16.89 -2.68 26.70
C PRO A 385 -16.74 -1.27 26.09
N ARG A 386 -16.57 -1.16 24.76
CA ARG A 386 -16.50 0.13 24.07
C ARG A 386 -17.85 0.84 24.06
N ILE A 387 -18.92 0.09 23.80
CA ILE A 387 -20.29 0.59 23.86
C ILE A 387 -20.65 1.02 25.28
N ASP A 388 -20.35 0.19 26.28
CA ASP A 388 -20.64 0.49 27.69
C ASP A 388 -19.94 1.79 28.12
N ARG A 389 -18.68 1.99 27.70
CA ARG A 389 -17.95 3.23 27.97
C ARG A 389 -18.55 4.43 27.25
N PHE A 390 -18.98 4.27 26.00
CA PHE A 390 -19.64 5.34 25.25
C PHE A 390 -20.93 5.77 25.98
N LEU A 391 -21.77 4.79 26.36
CA LEU A 391 -23.04 5.03 27.05
C LEU A 391 -22.86 5.67 28.44
N ALA A 392 -21.82 5.28 29.17
CA ALA A 392 -21.46 5.87 30.47
C ALA A 392 -20.76 7.25 30.36
N GLY A 393 -20.35 7.65 29.15
CA GLY A 393 -19.65 8.90 28.92
C GLY A 393 -20.60 10.10 28.75
N PRO A 394 -20.06 11.34 28.72
CA PRO A 394 -20.85 12.56 28.56
C PRO A 394 -21.73 12.59 27.29
N LEU A 395 -21.28 11.90 26.24
CA LEU A 395 -22.00 11.78 24.95
C LEU A 395 -23.10 10.73 24.97
N GLY A 396 -23.09 9.77 25.90
CA GLY A 396 -24.03 8.66 25.97
C GLY A 396 -25.19 8.84 26.96
N GLY A 397 -25.06 9.75 27.92
CA GLY A 397 -26.03 9.94 29.00
C GLY A 397 -27.29 10.72 28.59
N GLU A 398 -27.14 11.89 27.93
CA GLU A 398 -28.26 12.83 27.71
C GLU A 398 -28.15 13.61 26.38
N ALA A 399 -27.09 13.41 25.62
CA ALA A 399 -26.80 14.20 24.43
C ALA A 399 -27.57 13.66 23.22
N ALA A 400 -28.61 14.37 22.75
CA ALA A 400 -29.41 13.97 21.59
C ALA A 400 -28.55 13.78 20.33
N GLY A 401 -28.42 12.56 19.80
CA GLY A 401 -27.58 12.24 18.63
C GLY A 401 -28.38 11.97 17.35
N TYR A 402 -27.74 11.35 16.36
CA TYR A 402 -28.38 10.96 15.09
C TYR A 402 -28.62 9.45 15.01
N ARG A 403 -29.71 9.06 14.36
CA ARG A 403 -29.96 7.65 13.99
C ARG A 403 -29.36 7.39 12.61
N ILE A 404 -28.28 6.60 12.57
CA ILE A 404 -27.48 6.37 11.36
C ILE A 404 -27.87 5.05 10.71
N PHE A 405 -28.20 5.11 9.42
CA PHE A 405 -28.52 3.96 8.59
C PHE A 405 -27.41 3.76 7.57
N ARG A 406 -26.83 2.56 7.52
CA ARG A 406 -25.85 2.26 6.48
C ARG A 406 -26.60 2.12 5.16
N LEU A 407 -26.23 2.95 4.19
CA LEU A 407 -26.78 2.87 2.84
C LEU A 407 -26.15 1.66 2.12
N THR A 408 -26.88 0.54 2.13
CA THR A 408 -26.48 -0.69 1.42
C THR A 408 -27.42 -1.05 0.28
N ALA A 409 -28.61 -0.45 0.23
CA ALA A 409 -29.58 -0.59 -0.85
C ALA A 409 -29.86 0.79 -1.44
N TYR A 410 -29.67 0.91 -2.75
CA TYR A 410 -29.80 2.14 -3.52
C TYR A 410 -31.21 2.27 -4.08
N ASP A 411 -32.15 2.61 -3.20
CA ASP A 411 -33.58 2.76 -3.49
C ASP A 411 -34.13 3.95 -2.72
N LEU A 412 -34.50 5.02 -3.41
CA LEU A 412 -34.90 6.28 -2.79
C LEU A 412 -36.27 6.18 -2.11
N ASP A 413 -37.22 5.47 -2.72
CA ASP A 413 -38.56 5.33 -2.17
C ASP A 413 -38.53 4.53 -0.87
N ARG A 414 -37.70 3.48 -0.80
CA ARG A 414 -37.48 2.74 0.44
C ARG A 414 -36.88 3.61 1.55
N LEU A 415 -35.98 4.55 1.24
CA LEU A 415 -35.45 5.48 2.24
C LEU A 415 -36.54 6.42 2.77
N LEU A 416 -37.45 6.88 1.90
CA LEU A 416 -38.59 7.71 2.28
C LEU A 416 -39.56 6.93 3.18
N GLU A 417 -39.90 5.69 2.84
CA GLU A 417 -40.74 4.80 3.67
C GLU A 417 -40.11 4.54 5.05
N GLN A 418 -38.79 4.46 5.12
CA GLN A 418 -38.06 4.32 6.38
C GLN A 418 -37.95 5.64 7.17
N GLY A 419 -38.55 6.72 6.68
CA GLY A 419 -38.51 8.05 7.30
C GLY A 419 -37.09 8.63 7.34
N ILE A 420 -36.22 8.29 6.39
CA ILE A 420 -34.90 8.91 6.28
C ILE A 420 -35.07 10.37 5.86
N GLU A 421 -34.39 11.28 6.56
CA GLU A 421 -34.50 12.73 6.31
C GLU A 421 -33.30 13.26 5.55
N VAL A 422 -32.13 12.65 5.76
CA VAL A 422 -30.85 13.12 5.19
C VAL A 422 -30.08 11.95 4.60
N VAL A 423 -29.50 12.17 3.41
CA VAL A 423 -28.60 11.23 2.76
C VAL A 423 -27.22 11.85 2.63
N VAL A 424 -26.18 11.11 3.02
CA VAL A 424 -24.77 11.49 2.90
C VAL A 424 -24.07 10.53 1.94
N LEU A 425 -23.57 11.10 0.84
CA LEU A 425 -22.84 10.38 -0.18
C LEU A 425 -21.34 10.65 -0.08
N SER A 426 -20.55 9.63 -0.35
CA SER A 426 -19.10 9.68 -0.36
C SER A 426 -18.56 9.50 -1.77
N GLY A 427 -17.67 10.39 -2.21
CA GLY A 427 -17.03 10.34 -3.52
C GLY A 427 -16.26 9.05 -3.77
N PHE A 428 -15.80 8.38 -2.70
CA PHE A 428 -15.20 7.04 -2.83
C PHE A 428 -16.18 5.95 -3.26
N ILE A 429 -17.48 6.20 -3.13
CA ILE A 429 -18.56 5.28 -3.49
C ILE A 429 -19.30 5.75 -4.75
N TYR A 430 -19.93 6.93 -4.71
CA TYR A 430 -20.81 7.35 -5.82
C TYR A 430 -20.05 7.56 -7.13
N GLN A 431 -18.83 8.13 -7.10
CA GLN A 431 -18.05 8.35 -8.33
C GLN A 431 -17.61 7.04 -8.97
N ARG A 432 -17.45 5.96 -8.20
CA ARG A 432 -17.13 4.63 -8.71
C ARG A 432 -18.32 4.06 -9.48
N TYR A 433 -19.51 4.12 -8.90
CA TYR A 433 -20.72 3.64 -9.58
C TYR A 433 -21.00 4.44 -10.85
N GLN A 434 -20.84 5.77 -10.81
CA GLN A 434 -20.97 6.63 -11.98
C GLN A 434 -20.00 6.26 -13.12
N GLN A 435 -18.80 5.74 -12.80
CA GLN A 435 -17.83 5.27 -13.80
C GLN A 435 -18.18 3.90 -14.39
N ALA A 436 -19.17 3.18 -13.85
CA ALA A 436 -19.51 1.81 -14.21
C ALA A 436 -21.03 1.56 -14.18
N CYS A 437 -21.83 2.53 -14.66
CA CYS A 437 -23.30 2.42 -14.66
C CYS A 437 -23.83 1.27 -15.53
N ASP A 438 -23.07 0.84 -16.54
CA ASP A 438 -23.33 -0.35 -17.33
C ASP A 438 -23.35 -1.63 -16.47
N ARG A 439 -22.52 -1.67 -15.42
CA ARG A 439 -22.44 -2.80 -14.47
C ARG A 439 -23.33 -2.61 -13.24
N TYR A 440 -23.56 -1.36 -12.84
CA TYR A 440 -24.29 -1.01 -11.63
C TYR A 440 -25.41 0.01 -11.90
N PRO A 441 -26.46 -0.38 -12.66
CA PRO A 441 -27.52 0.56 -13.06
C PRO A 441 -28.41 1.02 -11.91
N ALA A 442 -28.55 0.21 -10.84
CA ALA A 442 -29.39 0.58 -9.69
C ALA A 442 -28.79 1.76 -8.88
N PRO A 443 -27.52 1.73 -8.43
CA PRO A 443 -26.89 2.90 -7.82
C PRO A 443 -26.92 4.16 -8.68
N CYS A 444 -26.67 4.05 -10.00
CA CYS A 444 -26.69 5.22 -10.88
C CYS A 444 -28.08 5.87 -10.95
N ARG A 445 -29.14 5.06 -11.14
CA ARG A 445 -30.53 5.56 -11.10
C ARG A 445 -30.87 6.20 -9.76
N PHE A 446 -30.43 5.60 -8.66
CA PHE A 446 -30.61 6.19 -7.33
C PHE A 446 -29.99 7.58 -7.21
N TYR A 447 -28.76 7.78 -7.69
CA TYR A 447 -28.12 9.11 -7.62
C TYR A 447 -28.83 10.13 -8.52
N GLU A 448 -29.26 9.75 -9.72
CA GLU A 448 -30.06 10.60 -10.61
C GLU A 448 -31.39 11.01 -9.98
N GLU A 449 -32.10 10.07 -9.36
CA GLU A 449 -33.35 10.33 -8.65
C GLU A 449 -33.15 11.22 -7.43
N LEU A 450 -32.07 10.99 -6.67
CA LEU A 450 -31.71 11.81 -5.52
C LEU A 450 -31.43 13.26 -5.95
N GLU A 451 -30.64 13.47 -7.00
CA GLU A 451 -30.35 14.81 -7.52
C GLU A 451 -31.62 15.52 -8.04
N ARG A 452 -32.60 14.77 -8.56
CA ARG A 452 -33.87 15.32 -9.05
C ARG A 452 -34.88 15.64 -7.95
N ARG A 453 -35.00 14.77 -6.93
CA ARG A 453 -36.09 14.82 -5.93
C ARG A 453 -35.67 15.41 -4.59
N ALA A 454 -34.40 15.29 -4.21
CA ALA A 454 -33.89 15.77 -2.94
C ALA A 454 -33.31 17.18 -3.06
N THR A 455 -33.30 17.92 -1.95
CA THR A 455 -32.68 19.25 -1.89
C THR A 455 -31.21 19.12 -1.49
N PRO A 456 -30.24 19.57 -2.31
CA PRO A 456 -28.84 19.58 -1.90
C PRO A 456 -28.63 20.56 -0.74
N LEU A 457 -27.99 20.11 0.33
CA LEU A 457 -27.71 20.93 1.51
C LEU A 457 -26.27 21.49 1.49
N VAL A 458 -25.29 20.63 1.24
CA VAL A 458 -23.88 21.03 1.14
C VAL A 458 -23.08 20.02 0.32
N ALA A 459 -22.04 20.52 -0.36
CA ALA A 459 -21.00 19.71 -0.97
C ALA A 459 -19.64 20.16 -0.44
N ILE A 460 -18.90 19.24 0.18
CA ILE A 460 -17.56 19.48 0.71
C ILE A 460 -16.57 18.71 -0.16
N GLU A 461 -15.73 19.46 -0.87
CA GLU A 461 -14.85 18.92 -1.91
C GLU A 461 -13.39 18.93 -1.46
N PRO A 462 -12.60 17.89 -1.80
CA PRO A 462 -11.16 17.88 -1.55
C PRO A 462 -10.37 18.72 -2.56
N GLY A 463 -11.01 19.55 -3.38
CA GLY A 463 -10.40 20.34 -4.46
C GLY A 463 -10.40 19.69 -5.85
N LEU A 464 -11.02 18.50 -6.01
CA LEU A 464 -10.99 17.70 -7.23
C LEU A 464 -12.28 17.77 -8.08
N GLY A 465 -13.01 18.89 -8.02
CA GLY A 465 -14.38 19.03 -8.53
C GLY A 465 -14.70 18.24 -9.81
N GLY A 466 -15.57 17.22 -9.68
CA GLY A 466 -16.07 16.40 -10.79
C GLY A 466 -15.05 15.48 -11.48
N ARG A 467 -13.81 15.37 -10.98
CA ARG A 467 -12.79 14.48 -11.55
C ARG A 467 -13.02 13.03 -11.15
N ALA A 468 -12.67 12.12 -12.05
CA ALA A 468 -12.74 10.68 -11.80
C ALA A 468 -11.81 10.28 -10.65
N LEU A 469 -12.32 9.42 -9.77
CA LEU A 469 -11.59 8.85 -8.66
C LEU A 469 -10.54 7.83 -9.14
N SER A 470 -9.29 8.00 -8.72
CA SER A 470 -8.31 6.91 -8.78
C SER A 470 -8.46 6.01 -7.54
N VAL A 471 -8.42 4.68 -7.73
CA VAL A 471 -8.54 3.70 -6.64
C VAL A 471 -7.48 3.90 -5.56
N GLY A 472 -6.27 4.25 -5.98
CA GLY A 472 -5.17 4.57 -5.07
C GLY A 472 -5.55 5.64 -4.06
N ASP A 473 -6.32 6.65 -4.49
CA ASP A 473 -6.64 7.82 -3.68
C ASP A 473 -7.67 7.56 -2.56
N ILE A 474 -8.36 6.42 -2.59
CA ILE A 474 -9.30 6.00 -1.53
C ILE A 474 -8.60 5.89 -0.17
N TYR A 475 -7.37 5.40 -0.18
CA TYR A 475 -6.59 5.19 1.04
C TYR A 475 -5.88 6.48 1.47
N ALA A 476 -5.22 7.14 0.52
CA ALA A 476 -4.52 8.39 0.73
C ALA A 476 -4.23 9.07 -0.62
N PRO A 477 -4.17 10.40 -0.69
CA PRO A 477 -3.81 11.11 -1.92
C PRO A 477 -2.47 10.64 -2.50
N LEU A 478 -2.47 10.27 -3.78
CA LEU A 478 -1.28 9.98 -4.58
C LEU A 478 -1.32 10.75 -5.89
N THR A 479 -2.48 10.74 -6.55
CA THR A 479 -2.67 11.40 -7.85
C THR A 479 -3.21 12.82 -7.67
N ARG A 480 -2.88 13.70 -8.62
CA ARG A 480 -3.32 15.11 -8.66
C ARG A 480 -3.14 15.83 -7.34
N LEU A 481 -2.03 15.52 -6.68
CA LEU A 481 -1.78 15.92 -5.31
C LEU A 481 -1.89 17.45 -5.16
N LEU A 482 -1.27 18.20 -6.08
CA LEU A 482 -1.23 19.67 -6.05
C LEU A 482 -2.60 20.35 -6.28
N GLU A 483 -3.60 19.63 -6.79
CA GLU A 483 -4.96 20.13 -6.99
C GLU A 483 -5.80 20.03 -5.69
N ARG A 484 -5.32 19.31 -4.66
CA ARG A 484 -6.13 18.96 -3.50
C ARG A 484 -6.05 19.98 -2.36
N THR A 485 -7.18 20.51 -1.93
CA THR A 485 -7.24 21.40 -0.76
C THR A 485 -7.38 20.66 0.56
N HIS A 486 -8.01 19.48 0.56
CA HIS A 486 -8.22 18.64 1.76
C HIS A 486 -7.95 17.17 1.46
N PRO A 487 -7.56 16.35 2.45
CA PRO A 487 -7.59 14.91 2.31
C PRO A 487 -9.05 14.41 2.35
N GLY A 488 -9.27 13.20 1.82
CA GLY A 488 -10.58 12.54 1.82
C GLY A 488 -11.36 12.65 0.50
N PRO A 489 -12.59 12.08 0.48
CA PRO A 489 -13.48 12.09 -0.68
C PRO A 489 -14.25 13.41 -0.82
N SER A 490 -14.94 13.63 -1.94
CA SER A 490 -16.07 14.57 -1.95
C SER A 490 -17.18 14.04 -1.02
N ILE A 491 -17.79 14.91 -0.23
CA ILE A 491 -18.97 14.56 0.58
C ILE A 491 -20.14 15.42 0.11
N ARG A 492 -21.24 14.77 -0.28
CA ARG A 492 -22.48 15.45 -0.67
C ARG A 492 -23.59 15.10 0.31
N ILE A 493 -24.32 16.10 0.78
CA ILE A 493 -25.39 15.93 1.75
C ILE A 493 -26.69 16.45 1.14
N TYR A 494 -27.72 15.61 1.15
CA TYR A 494 -29.04 15.91 0.60
C TYR A 494 -30.12 15.78 1.68
N ARG A 495 -31.13 16.64 1.62
CA ARG A 495 -32.37 16.52 2.38
C ARG A 495 -33.43 15.86 1.52
N LEU A 496 -34.00 14.76 2.01
CA LEU A 496 -35.08 14.08 1.34
C LEU A 496 -36.40 14.87 1.47
N PRO A 497 -37.29 14.81 0.48
CA PRO A 497 -38.62 15.40 0.59
C PRO A 497 -39.38 14.73 1.74
N ARG A 498 -40.23 15.50 2.43
CA ARG A 498 -41.15 14.91 3.42
C ARG A 498 -42.23 14.14 2.66
N SER A 499 -42.48 12.91 3.08
CA SER A 499 -43.58 12.05 2.61
C SER A 499 -44.94 12.66 2.91
#